data_AF-A0A502BQ31-F1
#
_entry.id   AF-A0A502BQ31-F1
#
_cell.length_a   1.000
_cell.length_b   1.000
_cell.length_c   1.000
_cell.angle_alpha   90.00
_cell.angle_beta   90.00
_cell.angle_gamma   90.00
#
_symmetry.space_group_name_H-M   'P 1'
#
loop_
_entity.id
_entity.type
_entity.pdbx_description
1 polymer ?
#
loop_
_entity_poly.entity_id
_entity_poly.type
_entity_poly.pdbx_seq_one_letter_code
_entity_poly.pdbx_strand_id
1 'polypeptide(L)' 'MSEIINLRQFKKNKARASREEQASQNRILFGQTKAEKSFAKEKARKTNSFLENNRLEPVSKQDAED' A
#
# COMPACT_ATOMS: atom_id res chain seq x y z
N MET A 1 23.50 -8.17 30.72
CA MET A 1 24.20 -7.06 30.05
C MET A 1 23.23 -6.49 29.03
N SER A 2 22.81 -5.24 29.19
CA SER A 2 21.82 -4.61 28.30
C SER A 2 22.55 -3.88 27.16
N GLU A 3 22.10 -4.14 25.94
CA GLU A 3 22.68 -3.52 24.74
C GLU A 3 22.13 -2.10 24.58
N ILE A 4 23.00 -1.10 24.65
CA ILE A 4 22.61 0.31 24.53
C ILE A 4 22.47 0.65 23.05
N ILE A 5 21.23 0.71 22.56
CA ILE A 5 20.95 1.07 21.16
C ILE A 5 20.80 2.58 20.98
N ASN A 6 21.43 3.12 19.94
CA ASN A 6 21.26 4.53 19.56
C ASN A 6 20.01 4.73 18.70
N LEU A 7 18.94 5.23 19.32
CA LEU A 7 17.66 5.47 18.65
C LEU A 7 17.74 6.48 17.49
N ARG A 8 18.68 7.44 17.53
CA ARG A 8 18.87 8.41 16.43
C ARG A 8 19.38 7.69 15.18
N GLN A 9 20.38 6.81 15.35
CA GLN A 9 20.93 6.04 14.23
C GLN A 9 19.89 5.06 13.69
N PHE A 10 19.13 4.41 14.56
CA PHE A 10 18.03 3.53 14.16
C PHE A 10 16.98 4.25 13.31
N LYS A 11 16.47 5.39 13.78
CA LYS A 11 15.51 6.22 13.02
C LYS A 11 16.07 6.67 11.67
N LYS A 12 17.35 7.06 11.63
CA LYS A 12 18.03 7.46 10.39
C LYS A 12 18.11 6.31 9.39
N ASN A 13 18.44 5.11 9.86
CA ASN A 13 18.52 3.92 9.01
C ASN A 13 17.14 3.52 8.50
N LYS A 14 16.10 3.54 9.34
CA LYS A 14 14.71 3.32 8.91
C LYS A 14 14.27 4.31 7.84
N ALA A 15 14.59 5.60 8.03
CA ALA A 15 14.27 6.63 7.04
C ALA A 15 15.02 6.45 5.72
N ARG A 16 16.28 5.98 5.74
CA ARG A 16 17.03 5.66 4.52
C ARG A 16 16.43 4.44 3.79
N ALA A 17 16.13 3.37 4.51
CA ALA A 17 15.53 2.17 3.94
C ALA A 17 14.20 2.48 3.26
N SER A 18 13.32 3.24 3.92
CA SER A 18 12.04 3.65 3.32
C SER A 18 12.20 4.50 2.05
N ARG A 19 13.20 5.39 2.00
CA ARG A 19 13.49 6.14 0.76
C ARG A 19 14.05 5.26 -0.35
N GLU A 20 14.85 4.25 0.00
CA GLU A 20 15.41 3.32 -0.97
C GLU A 20 14.33 2.41 -1.59
N GLU A 21 13.38 1.94 -0.78
CA GLU A 21 12.18 1.24 -1.23
C GLU A 21 11.33 2.10 -2.18
N GLN A 22 11.11 3.37 -1.84
CA GLN A 22 10.41 4.30 -2.72
C GLN A 22 11.18 4.54 -4.02
N ALA A 23 12.50 4.68 -3.95
CA ALA A 23 13.33 4.87 -5.13
C ALA A 23 13.31 3.64 -6.06
N SER A 24 13.31 2.42 -5.51
CA SER A 24 13.22 1.20 -6.31
C SER A 24 11.87 1.10 -7.03
N GLN A 25 10.77 1.41 -6.33
CA GLN A 25 9.44 1.50 -6.93
C GLN A 25 9.40 2.56 -8.04
N ASN A 26 9.93 3.76 -7.78
CA ASN A 26 9.94 4.84 -8.77
C ASN A 26 10.76 4.50 -10.01
N ARG A 27 11.89 3.79 -9.88
CA ARG A 27 12.68 3.31 -11.03
C ARG A 27 11.85 2.40 -11.93
N ILE A 28 11.09 1.47 -11.33
CA ILE A 28 10.20 0.57 -12.08
C ILE A 28 9.11 1.38 -12.78
N LEU A 29 8.48 2.33 -12.08
CA LEU A 29 7.38 3.15 -12.62
C LEU A 29 7.83 4.13 -13.73
N PHE A 30 9.08 4.60 -13.67
CA PHE A 30 9.62 5.54 -14.65
C PHE A 30 9.87 4.87 -16.01
N GLY A 31 10.21 3.57 -16.03
CA GLY A 31 10.42 2.81 -17.25
C GLY A 31 9.14 2.34 -17.97
N GLN A 32 7.97 2.46 -17.32
CA GLN A 32 6.71 1.96 -17.89
C GLN A 32 6.17 2.83 -19.03
N THR A 33 5.70 2.16 -20.08
CA THR A 33 5.07 2.83 -21.23
C THR A 33 3.67 3.35 -20.87
N LYS A 34 3.13 4.28 -21.69
CA LYS A 34 1.75 4.81 -21.47
C LYS A 34 0.69 3.71 -21.53
N ALA A 35 0.85 2.72 -22.41
CA ALA A 35 -0.08 1.61 -22.57
C ALA A 35 -0.09 0.67 -21.37
N GLU A 36 1.07 0.40 -20.77
CA GLU A 36 1.17 -0.39 -19.53
C GLU A 36 0.48 0.31 -18.36
N LYS A 37 0.70 1.63 -18.23
CA LYS A 37 0.06 2.45 -17.19
C LYS A 37 -1.46 2.46 -17.33
N SER A 38 -1.99 2.60 -18.54
CA SER A 38 -3.44 2.58 -18.76
C SER A 38 -4.02 1.20 -18.47
N PHE A 39 -3.37 0.13 -18.92
CA PHE A 39 -3.80 -1.24 -18.62
C PHE A 39 -3.83 -1.52 -17.12
N ALA A 40 -2.78 -1.15 -16.39
CA ALA A 40 -2.74 -1.31 -14.93
C ALA A 40 -3.86 -0.53 -14.23
N LYS A 41 -4.15 0.70 -14.68
CA LYS A 41 -5.23 1.54 -14.15
C LYS A 41 -6.61 0.92 -14.39
N GLU A 42 -6.89 0.46 -15.61
CA GLU A 42 -8.18 -0.17 -15.93
C GLU A 42 -8.35 -1.50 -15.18
N LYS A 43 -7.28 -2.26 -15.00
CA LYS A 43 -7.29 -3.47 -14.16
C LYS A 43 -7.65 -3.14 -12.72
N ALA A 44 -7.00 -2.15 -12.12
CA ALA A 44 -7.29 -1.69 -10.75
C ALA A 44 -8.72 -1.15 -10.60
N ARG A 45 -9.21 -0.42 -11.62
CA ARG A 45 -10.59 0.06 -11.67
C ARG A 45 -11.58 -1.11 -11.67
N LYS A 46 -11.36 -2.11 -12.53
CA LYS A 46 -12.22 -3.29 -12.62
C LYS A 46 -12.24 -4.06 -11.29
N THR A 47 -11.09 -4.25 -10.64
CA THR A 47 -11.03 -4.92 -9.33
C THR A 47 -11.77 -4.13 -8.27
N ASN A 48 -11.61 -2.81 -8.21
CA ASN A 48 -12.32 -1.98 -7.25
C ASN A 48 -13.84 -2.03 -7.50
N SER A 49 -14.29 -1.85 -8.74
CA SER A 49 -15.72 -1.96 -9.08
C SER A 49 -16.27 -3.35 -8.76
N PHE A 50 -15.50 -4.41 -8.99
CA PHE A 50 -15.89 -5.76 -8.59
C PHE A 50 -16.05 -5.86 -7.07
N LEU A 51 -15.09 -5.38 -6.28
CA LEU A 51 -15.16 -5.42 -4.82
C LEU A 51 -16.34 -4.60 -4.27
N GLU A 52 -16.56 -3.39 -4.79
CA GLU A 52 -17.68 -2.54 -4.39
C GLU A 52 -19.03 -3.20 -4.71
N ASN A 53 -19.20 -3.73 -5.93
CA ASN A 53 -20.45 -4.39 -6.32
C ASN A 53 -20.72 -5.69 -5.54
N ASN A 54 -19.67 -6.35 -5.06
CA ASN A 54 -19.77 -7.59 -4.28
C ASN A 54 -19.56 -7.34 -2.78
N ARG A 55 -19.57 -6.07 -2.36
CA ARG A 55 -19.44 -5.72 -0.95
C ARG A 55 -20.74 -6.12 -0.27
N LEU A 56 -20.65 -7.16 0.54
CA LEU A 56 -21.70 -7.44 1.52
C LEU A 56 -21.58 -6.34 2.58
N GLU A 57 -22.68 -5.64 2.85
CA GLU A 57 -22.79 -4.80 4.03
C GLU A 57 -22.35 -5.66 5.22
N PRO A 58 -21.37 -5.22 6.04
CA PRO A 58 -21.22 -5.86 7.33
C PRO A 58 -22.57 -5.66 8.02
N VAL A 59 -23.26 -6.75 8.38
CA VAL A 59 -24.39 -6.69 9.29
C VAL A 59 -23.91 -5.84 10.46
N SER A 60 -24.36 -4.58 10.50
CA SER A 60 -23.96 -3.68 11.55
C SER A 60 -24.50 -4.32 12.82
N LYS A 61 -23.76 -4.19 13.92
CA LYS A 61 -24.18 -4.69 15.24
C LYS A 61 -25.50 -4.06 15.75
N GLN A 62 -26.24 -3.35 14.91
CA GLN A 62 -27.51 -2.70 15.23
C GLN A 62 -28.71 -3.66 15.05
N ASP A 63 -28.58 -4.73 14.26
CA ASP A 63 -29.67 -5.69 14.03
C ASP A 63 -29.64 -6.90 14.99
N ALA A 64 -28.78 -6.88 16.01
CA ALA A 64 -28.59 -7.99 16.97
C ALA A 64 -29.25 -7.75 18.34
N GLU A 65 -29.97 -6.63 18.52
CA GLU A 65 -30.58 -6.21 19.80
C GLU A 65 -32.08 -5.88 19.68
N ASP A 66 -32.74 -6.26 18.58
CA ASP A 66 -34.22 -6.24 18.44
C ASP A 66 -34.78 -7.67 18.30
#